data_AF-A0A367LY98-F1
#
_entry.id   AF-A0A367LY98-F1
#
_cell.length_a   1.000
_cell.length_b   1.000
_cell.length_c   1.000
_cell.angle_alpha   90.00
_cell.angle_beta   90.00
_cell.angle_gamma   90.00
#
_symmetry.space_group_name_H-M   'P 1'
#
loop_
_entity.id
_entity.type
_entity.pdbx_description
1 polymer ?
#
loop_
_entity_poly.entity_id
_entity_poly.type
_entity_poly.pdbx_seq_one_letter_code
_entity_poly.pdbx_strand_id
1 'polypeptide(L)'
;RWRCDATLALAIATISGLRLALLDRLDVLDIPARTQQAMKLFQSLAAGGEIDTLIVAGTLKEPMAKTPAWLQAVWIDAGQLADQQQQAAA
;
A
#
# COMPACT_ATOMS: atom_id res chain seq x y z
N ARG A 1 3.40 16.80 4.44
CA ARG A 1 2.31 16.84 3.45
C ARG A 1 1.68 15.46 3.25
N TRP A 2 2.36 14.49 2.64
CA TRP A 2 1.84 13.13 2.39
C TRP A 2 1.10 12.51 3.59
N ARG A 3 1.70 12.57 4.79
CA ARG A 3 1.07 12.03 6.01
C ARG A 3 -0.29 12.66 6.32
N CYS A 4 -0.41 13.97 6.14
CA CYS A 4 -1.66 14.69 6.37
C CYS A 4 -2.71 14.28 5.33
N ASP A 5 -2.34 14.27 4.04
CA ASP A 5 -3.23 13.89 2.95
C ASP A 5 -3.72 12.45 3.10
N ALA A 6 -2.82 11.52 3.45
CA ALA A 6 -3.16 10.13 3.71
C ALA A 6 -4.10 9.97 4.91
N THR A 7 -3.84 10.67 6.03
CA THR A 7 -4.74 10.62 7.19
C THR A 7 -6.11 11.19 6.88
N LEU A 8 -6.20 12.27 6.10
CA LEU A 8 -7.48 12.84 5.67
C LEU A 8 -8.25 11.87 4.77
N ALA A 9 -7.58 11.26 3.78
CA ALA A 9 -8.20 10.27 2.91
C ALA A 9 -8.74 9.06 3.69
N LEU A 10 -7.96 8.54 4.64
CA LEU A 10 -8.37 7.43 5.50
C LEU A 10 -9.55 7.82 6.41
N ALA A 11 -9.51 9.01 7.02
CA ALA A 11 -10.61 9.51 7.84
C ALA A 11 -11.91 9.66 7.03
N ILE A 12 -11.83 10.20 5.82
CA ILE A 12 -12.97 10.31 4.90
C ILE A 12 -13.50 8.92 4.55
N ALA A 13 -12.63 7.98 4.18
CA ALA A 13 -13.02 6.61 3.84
C ALA A 13 -13.76 5.90 5.00
N THR A 14 -13.29 6.10 6.24
CA THR A 14 -13.93 5.53 7.43
C THR A 14 -15.26 6.21 7.76
N ILE A 15 -15.31 7.54 7.81
CA ILE A 15 -16.52 8.30 8.22
C ILE A 15 -17.63 8.19 7.17
N SER A 16 -17.26 8.18 5.88
CA SER A 16 -18.23 8.02 4.79
C SER A 16 -18.79 6.60 4.66
N GLY A 17 -18.19 5.62 5.33
CA GLY A 17 -18.55 4.21 5.21
C GLY A 17 -18.09 3.53 3.91
N LEU A 18 -17.36 4.24 3.02
CA LEU A 18 -16.79 3.63 1.83
C LEU A 18 -15.75 2.54 2.15
N ARG A 19 -15.00 2.71 3.24
CA ARG A 19 -14.00 1.74 3.74
C ARG A 19 -12.96 1.34 2.68
N LEU A 20 -12.74 2.21 1.70
CA LEU A 20 -11.81 2.06 0.58
C LEU A 20 -10.96 3.32 0.45
N ALA A 21 -9.65 3.16 0.29
CA ALA A 21 -8.75 4.27 -0.02
C ALA A 21 -7.62 3.85 -0.97
N LEU A 22 -7.17 4.82 -1.78
CA LEU A 22 -5.98 4.72 -2.64
C LEU A 22 -4.98 5.79 -2.21
N LEU A 23 -3.77 5.36 -1.87
CA LEU A 23 -2.66 6.23 -1.48
C LEU A 23 -1.52 6.06 -2.49
N ASP A 24 -1.12 7.14 -3.15
CA ASP A 24 0.02 7.14 -4.06
C ASP A 24 1.24 7.81 -3.43
N ARG A 25 2.43 7.59 -4.00
CA ARG A 25 3.70 8.22 -3.60
C ARG A 25 4.16 7.86 -2.19
N LEU A 26 3.95 6.62 -1.75
CA LEU A 26 4.46 6.12 -0.45
C LEU A 26 5.99 6.30 -0.31
N ASP A 27 6.72 6.29 -1.43
CA ASP A 27 8.17 6.46 -1.52
C ASP A 27 8.69 7.83 -1.05
N VAL A 28 7.83 8.84 -0.87
CA VAL A 28 8.23 10.15 -0.30
C VAL A 28 8.50 10.09 1.20
N LEU A 29 8.04 9.03 1.87
CA LEU A 29 8.37 8.77 3.26
C LEU A 29 9.81 8.27 3.38
N ASP A 30 10.47 8.64 4.47
CA ASP A 30 11.72 8.02 4.86
C ASP A 30 11.53 6.52 5.16
N ILE A 31 12.65 5.79 5.26
CA ILE A 31 12.61 4.33 5.42
C ILE A 31 11.81 3.93 6.67
N PRO A 32 12.04 4.47 7.89
CA PRO A 32 11.29 4.08 9.07
C PRO A 32 9.80 4.43 8.98
N ALA A 33 9.45 5.60 8.44
CA ALA A 33 8.05 5.97 8.29
C ALA A 33 7.33 5.03 7.32
N ARG A 34 7.99 4.60 6.24
CA ARG A 34 7.42 3.67 5.27
C ARG A 34 7.29 2.24 5.82
N THR A 35 8.37 1.67 6.35
CA THR A 35 8.42 0.23 6.66
C THR A 35 7.80 -0.12 8.01
N GLN A 36 7.75 0.83 8.95
CA GLN A 36 7.23 0.57 10.30
C GLN A 36 5.95 1.34 10.56
N GLN A 37 5.97 2.67 10.42
CA GLN A 37 4.86 3.50 10.87
C GLN A 37 3.63 3.35 9.96
N ALA A 38 3.81 3.46 8.65
CA ALA A 38 2.74 3.28 7.68
C ALA A 38 2.20 1.84 7.70
N MET A 39 3.09 0.84 7.70
CA MET A 39 2.68 -0.57 7.77
C MET A 39 1.84 -0.88 9.02
N LYS A 40 2.25 -0.37 10.18
CA LYS A 40 1.49 -0.55 11.42
C LYS A 40 0.11 0.11 11.35
N LEU A 41 0.01 1.31 10.78
CA LEU A 41 -1.27 1.99 10.56
C LEU A 41 -2.19 1.15 9.66
N PHE A 42 -1.69 0.68 8.53
CA PHE A 42 -2.47 -0.10 7.57
C PHE A 42 -2.97 -1.40 8.17
N GLN A 43 -2.10 -2.10 8.89
CA GLN A 43 -2.47 -3.33 9.59
C GLN A 43 -3.54 -3.07 10.65
N SER A 44 -3.42 -1.99 11.43
CA SER A 44 -4.42 -1.63 12.44
C SER A 44 -5.79 -1.33 11.82
N LEU A 45 -5.85 -0.54 10.74
CA LEU A 45 -7.10 -0.17 10.08
C LEU A 45 -7.79 -1.34 9.38
N ALA A 46 -7.00 -2.28 8.84
CA ALA A 46 -7.54 -3.50 8.24
C ALA A 46 -8.05 -4.47 9.33
N ALA A 47 -7.29 -4.65 10.41
CA ALA A 47 -7.64 -5.58 11.49
C ALA A 47 -8.81 -5.09 12.36
N GLY A 48 -8.92 -3.77 12.58
CA GLY A 48 -10.07 -3.17 13.26
C GLY A 48 -11.31 -3.08 12.37
N GLY A 49 -11.16 -3.34 11.06
CA GLY A 49 -12.23 -3.26 10.11
C GLY A 49 -12.71 -1.83 9.90
N GLU A 50 -11.87 -0.82 10.03
CA GLU A 50 -12.18 0.56 9.64
C GLU A 50 -12.04 0.75 8.12
N ILE A 51 -11.21 -0.08 7.48
CA ILE A 51 -10.96 -0.11 6.04
C ILE A 51 -11.00 -1.57 5.56
N ASP A 52 -11.80 -1.84 4.54
CA ASP A 52 -11.87 -3.15 3.89
C ASP A 52 -10.81 -3.30 2.81
N THR A 53 -10.48 -2.21 2.13
CA THR A 53 -9.50 -2.23 1.03
C THR A 53 -8.65 -0.97 1.05
N LEU A 54 -7.34 -1.17 1.08
CA LEU A 54 -6.36 -0.10 0.98
C LEU A 54 -5.36 -0.44 -0.12
N ILE A 55 -5.33 0.39 -1.16
CA ILE A 55 -4.34 0.28 -2.22
C ILE A 55 -3.26 1.33 -1.97
N VAL A 56 -2.01 0.89 -1.91
CA VAL A 56 -0.88 1.79 -1.68
C VAL A 56 0.13 1.62 -2.81
N ALA A 57 0.40 2.70 -3.51
CA ALA A 57 1.38 2.77 -4.59
C ALA A 57 2.62 3.57 -4.15
N GLY A 58 3.76 3.17 -4.70
CA GLY A 58 5.01 3.87 -4.52
C GLY A 58 6.12 3.23 -5.35
N THR A 59 7.11 4.02 -5.71
CA THR A 59 8.27 3.53 -6.47
C THR A 59 9.36 3.06 -5.51
N LEU A 60 9.70 1.78 -5.57
CA LEU A 60 10.78 1.19 -4.79
C LEU A 60 11.93 0.76 -5.71
N LYS A 61 13.09 0.48 -5.12
CA LYS A 61 14.27 0.01 -5.87
C LYS A 61 14.19 -1.46 -6.25
N GLU A 62 13.48 -2.24 -5.45
CA GLU A 62 13.36 -3.69 -5.59
C GLU A 62 12.00 -4.15 -5.02
N PRO A 63 11.49 -5.30 -5.48
CA PRO A 63 10.27 -5.88 -4.93
C PRO A 63 10.45 -6.28 -3.46
N MET A 64 9.35 -6.36 -2.72
CA MET A 64 9.37 -6.78 -1.33
C MET A 64 9.81 -8.24 -1.21
N ALA A 65 10.96 -8.49 -0.59
CA ALA A 65 11.51 -9.84 -0.46
C ALA A 65 10.61 -10.80 0.35
N LYS A 66 9.88 -10.27 1.33
CA LYS A 66 8.92 -11.02 2.15
C LYS A 66 7.69 -10.18 2.43
N THR A 67 6.57 -10.63 1.90
CA THR A 67 5.27 -10.02 2.10
C THR A 67 4.59 -10.65 3.32
N PRO A 68 4.14 -9.86 4.32
CA PRO A 68 3.34 -10.36 5.42
C PRO A 68 2.05 -11.03 4.92
N ALA A 69 1.53 -12.03 5.62
CA ALA A 69 0.32 -12.77 5.20
C ALA A 69 -0.95 -11.91 5.05
N TRP A 70 -1.00 -10.75 5.69
CA TRP A 70 -2.12 -9.81 5.61
C TRP A 70 -1.99 -8.81 4.45
N LEU A 71 -0.85 -8.77 3.77
CA LEU A 71 -0.54 -7.82 2.70
C LEU A 71 -0.39 -8.58 1.38
N GLN A 72 -0.92 -8.03 0.30
CA GLN A 72 -0.56 -8.45 -1.05
C GLN A 72 0.43 -7.42 -1.62
N ALA A 73 1.60 -7.89 -2.06
CA ALA A 73 2.55 -7.07 -2.79
C ALA A 73 2.43 -7.36 -4.29
N VAL A 74 2.39 -6.31 -5.10
CA VAL A 74 2.31 -6.39 -6.55
C VAL A 74 3.44 -5.55 -7.13
N TRP A 75 4.31 -6.15 -7.95
CA TRP A 75 5.37 -5.46 -8.66
C TRP A 75 4.95 -5.20 -10.10
N ILE A 76 5.04 -3.94 -10.53
CA ILE A 76 4.76 -3.52 -11.90
C ILE A 76 6.07 -3.01 -12.49
N ASP A 77 6.49 -3.61 -13.60
CA ASP A 77 7.65 -3.16 -14.37
C ASP A 77 7.26 -3.02 -15.85
N ALA A 78 7.70 -1.92 -16.48
CA ALA A 78 7.37 -1.57 -17.86
C ALA A 78 5.86 -1.69 -18.22
N GLY A 79 4.97 -1.42 -17.25
CA GLY A 79 3.51 -1.50 -17.42
C GLY A 79 2.94 -2.92 -17.38
N GLN A 80 3.74 -3.91 -16.98
CA GLN A 80 3.32 -5.31 -16.82
C GLN A 80 3.53 -5.78 -15.38
N LEU A 81 2.74 -6.77 -14.97
CA LEU A 81 2.96 -7.46 -13.70
C LEU A 81 4.20 -8.35 -13.83
N ALA A 82 5.12 -8.28 -12.87
CA ALA A 82 6.35 -9.08 -12.89
C ALA A 82 6.08 -10.59 -13.04
N ASP A 83 5.02 -11.08 -12.38
CA ASP A 83 4.60 -12.48 -12.45
C ASP A 83 4.12 -12.90 -13.86
N GLN A 84 3.61 -11.96 -14.66
CA GLN A 84 3.19 -12.21 -16.05
C GLN A 84 4.37 -12.23 -17.03
N GLN A 85 5.44 -11.46 -16.77
CA GLN A 85 6.68 -11.52 -17.55
C GLN A 85 7.37 -12.89 -17.44
N GLN A 86 7.28 -13.55 -16.29
CA GLN A 86 7.88 -14.87 -16.06
C GLN A 86 7.12 -16.01 -16.76
N GLN A 87 5.81 -15.86 -16.99
CA GLN A 87 4.99 -16.84 -17.71
C GLN A 87 5.00 -16.65 -19.24
N ALA A 88 5.22 -15.43 -19.74
CA ALA A 88 5.32 -15.18 -21.18
C ALA A 88 6.68 -15.55 -21.80
N ALA A 89 7.71 -15.77 -20.96
CA ALA A 89 9.06 -16.13 -21.36
C ALA A 89 9.40 -17.63 -21.18
N ALA A 90 8.43 -18.45 -20.76
CA ALA A 90 8.55 -19.91 -20.58
C ALA A 90 7.76 -20.64 -21.68
#